data_AF-A0A931EWU6-F1
#
_entry.id   AF-A0A931EWU6-F1
#
_cell.length_a   1.000
_cell.length_b   1.000
_cell.length_c   1.000
_cell.angle_alpha   90.00
_cell.angle_beta   90.00
_cell.angle_gamma   90.00
#
_symmetry.space_group_name_H-M   'P 1'
#
loop_
_entity.id
_entity.type
_entity.pdbx_description
1 polymer ?
#
loop_
_entity_poly.entity_id
_entity_poly.type
_entity_poly.pdbx_seq_one_letter_code
_entity_poly.pdbx_strand_id
1 'polypeptide(L)'
;MKRVQGSARTQEDARKKLTELLRQAADFLDYWLKNIVIRERRPKTFQGYEGIVRLHLIPGLGKKHLGNLNAQDIHLFTDIRRTANA
;
A
#
# COMPACT_ATOMS: atom_id res chain seq x y z
N MET A 1 13.35 -32.65 19.17
CA MET A 1 13.30 -31.46 18.29
C MET A 1 12.59 -31.83 16.99
N LYS A 2 11.33 -31.40 16.78
CA LYS A 2 10.62 -31.59 15.50
C LYS A 2 11.00 -30.45 14.56
N ARG A 3 11.70 -30.75 13.47
CA ARG A 3 11.92 -29.79 12.36
C ARG A 3 10.55 -29.58 11.69
N VAL A 4 9.98 -28.40 11.85
CA VAL A 4 8.75 -28.02 11.15
C VAL A 4 9.09 -27.94 9.66
N GLN A 5 8.71 -28.96 8.90
CA GLN A 5 8.61 -28.88 7.45
C GLN A 5 7.46 -27.92 7.10
N GLY A 6 7.71 -26.61 7.19
CA GLY A 6 6.70 -25.57 7.00
C GLY A 6 7.10 -24.47 6.01
N SER A 7 8.17 -24.65 5.23
CA SER A 7 8.71 -23.59 4.37
C SER A 7 7.91 -23.40 3.08
N ALA A 8 7.43 -24.49 2.45
CA ALA A 8 6.82 -24.42 1.12
C ALA A 8 5.42 -23.80 1.08
N ARG A 9 4.49 -24.26 1.95
CA ARG A 9 3.13 -23.68 2.02
C ARG A 9 3.16 -22.20 2.39
N THR A 10 3.98 -21.84 3.37
CA THR A 10 4.10 -20.47 3.87
C THR A 10 4.70 -19.52 2.83
N GLN A 11 5.67 -19.96 2.01
CA GLN A 11 6.29 -19.11 0.98
C GLN A 11 5.39 -18.93 -0.23
N GLU A 12 4.70 -19.98 -0.69
CA GLU A 12 3.79 -19.91 -1.84
C GLU A 12 2.56 -19.05 -1.52
N ASP A 13 1.98 -19.24 -0.34
CA ASP A 13 0.85 -18.42 0.13
C ASP A 13 1.28 -16.96 0.32
N ALA A 14 2.48 -16.70 0.85
CA ALA A 14 3.02 -15.36 0.97
C ALA A 14 3.25 -14.71 -0.39
N ARG A 15 3.76 -15.47 -1.38
CA ARG A 15 3.94 -14.99 -2.75
C ARG A 15 2.61 -14.66 -3.40
N LYS A 16 1.61 -15.54 -3.27
CA LYS A 16 0.26 -15.31 -3.80
C LYS A 16 -0.37 -14.07 -3.19
N LYS A 17 -0.26 -13.91 -1.86
CA LYS A 17 -0.72 -12.72 -1.15
C LYS A 17 0.02 -11.46 -1.60
N LEU A 18 1.33 -11.54 -1.81
CA LEU A 18 2.11 -10.43 -2.35
C LEU A 18 1.61 -10.04 -3.74
N THR A 19 1.45 -11.01 -4.65
CA THR A 19 0.93 -10.75 -6.00
C THR A 19 -0.45 -10.08 -5.97
N GLU A 20 -1.34 -10.56 -5.09
CA GLU A 20 -2.68 -9.96 -4.94
C GLU A 20 -2.59 -8.52 -4.45
N LEU A 21 -1.78 -8.25 -3.42
CA LEU A 21 -1.62 -6.90 -2.88
C LEU A 21 -0.95 -5.95 -3.88
N LEU A 22 -0.04 -6.46 -4.73
CA LEU A 22 0.61 -5.65 -5.75
C LEU A 22 -0.30 -5.31 -6.93
N ARG A 23 -1.42 -6.03 -7.09
CA ARG A 23 -2.35 -5.90 -8.22
C ARG A 23 -2.86 -4.47 -8.39
N GLN A 24 -3.13 -3.78 -7.28
CA GLN A 24 -3.53 -2.39 -7.25
C GLN A 24 -2.90 -1.68 -6.04
N ALA A 25 -2.42 -0.46 -6.24
CA ALA A 25 -1.87 0.34 -5.15
C ALA A 25 -2.89 0.56 -4.03
N ALA A 26 -4.19 0.65 -4.37
CA ALA A 26 -5.26 0.74 -3.38
C ALA A 26 -5.28 -0.47 -2.42
N ASP A 27 -5.25 -1.69 -2.95
CA ASP A 27 -5.31 -2.94 -2.17
C ASP A 27 -4.12 -3.04 -1.19
N PHE A 28 -2.92 -2.70 -1.66
CA PHE A 28 -1.73 -2.64 -0.82
C PHE A 28 -1.84 -1.57 0.28
N LEU A 29 -2.24 -0.34 -0.07
CA LEU A 29 -2.33 0.76 0.90
C LEU A 29 -3.37 0.50 1.98
N ASP A 30 -4.49 -0.11 1.62
CA ASP A 30 -5.52 -0.55 2.56
C ASP A 30 -5.01 -1.63 3.50
N TYR A 31 -4.28 -2.62 2.97
CA TYR A 31 -3.62 -3.64 3.78
C TYR A 31 -2.61 -3.02 4.75
N TRP A 32 -1.77 -2.11 4.27
CA TRP A 32 -0.74 -1.44 5.06
C TRP A 32 -1.35 -0.66 6.23
N LEU A 33 -2.40 0.12 6.00
CA LEU A 33 -3.10 0.83 7.08
C LEU A 33 -3.70 -0.13 8.11
N LYS A 34 -4.46 -1.13 7.64
CA LYS A 34 -5.25 -2.03 8.50
C LYS A 34 -4.40 -3.03 9.29
N ASN A 35 -3.24 -3.42 8.77
CA ASN A 35 -2.45 -4.52 9.34
C ASN A 35 -1.13 -4.06 9.96
N ILE A 36 -0.53 -2.97 9.45
CA ILE A 36 0.80 -2.53 9.85
C ILE A 36 0.70 -1.24 10.66
N VAL A 37 0.18 -0.16 10.05
CA VAL A 37 0.20 1.18 10.66
C VAL A 37 -0.60 1.24 11.96
N ILE A 38 -1.78 0.61 12.00
CA ILE A 38 -2.63 0.60 13.20
C ILE A 38 -1.96 -0.05 14.43
N ARG A 39 -1.03 -1.00 14.22
CA ARG A 39 -0.34 -1.73 15.29
C ARG A 39 0.94 -1.01 15.74
N GLU A 40 1.64 -0.40 14.80
CA GLU A 40 2.99 0.12 15.03
C GLU A 40 3.04 1.62 15.35
N ARG A 41 1.93 2.34 15.21
CA ARG A 41 1.92 3.81 15.31
C ARG A 41 0.88 4.31 16.32
N ARG A 42 1.17 5.46 16.91
CA ARG A 42 0.24 6.16 17.82
C ARG A 42 -1.01 6.62 17.05
N PRO A 43 -2.18 6.76 17.70
CA PRO A 43 -3.43 7.12 17.02
C PRO A 43 -3.36 8.37 16.14
N LYS A 44 -2.68 9.42 16.61
CA LYS A 44 -2.53 10.68 15.86
C LYS A 44 -1.73 10.48 14.56
N THR A 45 -0.72 9.61 14.58
CA THR A 45 0.07 9.29 13.40
C THR A 45 -0.73 8.44 12.42
N PHE A 46 -1.53 7.49 12.92
CA PHE A 46 -2.46 6.72 12.09
C PHE A 46 -3.44 7.64 11.35
N GLN A 47 -4.08 8.59 12.04
CA GLN A 47 -5.01 9.54 11.42
C GLN A 47 -4.36 10.35 10.29
N GLY A 48 -3.12 10.80 10.48
CA GLY A 48 -2.37 11.50 9.43
C GLY A 48 -2.13 10.63 8.20
N TYR A 49 -1.66 9.40 8.39
CA TYR A 49 -1.48 8.45 7.29
C TYR A 49 -2.80 8.09 6.61
N GLU A 50 -3.84 7.81 7.38
CA GLU A 50 -5.16 7.49 6.87
C GLU A 50 -5.72 8.62 6.00
N GLY A 51 -5.61 9.87 6.47
CA GLY A 51 -6.03 11.03 5.70
C GLY A 51 -5.29 11.13 4.36
N ILE A 52 -3.97 11.03 4.37
CA ILE A 52 -3.16 11.11 3.14
C ILE A 52 -3.52 9.98 2.16
N VAL A 53 -3.64 8.75 2.66
CA VAL A 53 -3.91 7.58 1.83
C VAL A 53 -5.31 7.65 1.23
N ARG A 54 -6.34 7.83 2.05
CA ARG A 54 -7.74 7.77 1.60
C ARG A 54 -8.16 8.97 0.77
N LEU A 55 -7.70 10.17 1.13
CA LEU A 55 -8.13 11.40 0.45
C LEU A 55 -7.33 11.68 -0.81
N HIS A 56 -6.13 11.11 -0.96
CA HIS A 56 -5.23 11.50 -2.03
C HIS A 56 -4.59 10.35 -2.79
N LEU A 57 -3.95 9.41 -2.10
CA LEU A 57 -3.21 8.34 -2.79
C LEU A 57 -4.16 7.36 -3.47
N ILE A 58 -5.24 6.93 -2.80
CA ILE A 58 -6.20 6.00 -3.39
C ILE A 58 -6.94 6.64 -4.58
N PRO A 59 -7.51 7.86 -4.48
CA PRO A 59 -8.16 8.48 -5.63
C PRO A 59 -7.23 8.76 -6.81
N GLY A 60 -5.97 9.14 -6.56
CA GLY A 60 -5.03 9.53 -7.61
C GLY A 60 -4.21 8.37 -8.19
N LEU A 61 -3.74 7.44 -7.36
CA LEU A 61 -2.81 6.39 -7.74
C LEU A 61 -3.38 4.97 -7.53
N GLY A 62 -4.50 4.84 -6.82
CA GLY A 62 -5.02 3.54 -6.35
C GLY A 62 -5.34 2.55 -7.46
N LYS A 63 -5.72 3.00 -8.65
CA LYS A 63 -6.03 2.15 -9.81
C LYS A 63 -4.79 1.56 -10.49
N LYS A 64 -3.60 2.11 -10.23
CA LYS A 64 -2.37 1.66 -10.88
C LYS A 64 -1.82 0.42 -10.16
N HIS A 65 -1.33 -0.54 -10.93
CA HIS A 65 -0.62 -1.71 -10.38
C HIS A 65 0.63 -1.25 -9.64
N LEU A 66 0.82 -1.67 -8.38
CA LEU A 66 1.92 -1.15 -7.56
C LEU A 66 3.28 -1.52 -8.15
N GLY A 67 3.42 -2.71 -8.74
CA GLY A 67 4.64 -3.13 -9.42
C GLY A 67 4.96 -2.33 -10.70
N ASN A 68 4.00 -1.55 -11.23
CA ASN A 68 4.19 -0.71 -12.42
C ASN A 68 4.18 0.79 -12.09
N LEU A 69 4.01 1.16 -10.82
CA LEU A 69 4.05 2.55 -10.38
C LEU A 69 5.48 3.07 -10.51
N ASN A 70 5.67 4.11 -11.31
CA ASN A 70 6.98 4.66 -11.63
C ASN A 70 7.09 6.14 -11.20
N ALA A 71 8.29 6.71 -11.30
CA ALA A 71 8.55 8.08 -10.89
C ALA A 71 7.70 9.12 -11.66
N GLN A 72 7.44 8.90 -12.95
CA GLN A 72 6.64 9.83 -13.77
C GLN A 72 5.20 9.91 -13.27
N ASP A 73 4.63 8.79 -12.81
CA ASP A 73 3.28 8.78 -12.22
C ASP A 73 3.21 9.63 -10.96
N ILE A 74 4.25 9.53 -10.12
CA ILE A 74 4.34 10.30 -8.88
C ILE A 74 4.48 11.78 -9.19
N HIS A 75 5.34 12.15 -10.14
CA HIS A 75 5.50 13.54 -10.58
C HIS A 75 4.19 14.12 -11.10
N LEU A 76 3.53 13.42 -12.03
CA LEU A 76 2.25 13.85 -12.58
C LEU A 76 1.19 14.02 -11.48
N PHE A 77 1.10 13.06 -10.55
CA PHE A 77 0.20 13.15 -9.42
C PHE A 77 0.49 14.36 -8.53
N THR A 78 1.75 14.62 -8.19
CA THR A 78 2.12 15.79 -7.38
C THR A 78 1.86 17.10 -8.10
N ASP A 79 2.11 17.15 -9.41
CA ASP A 79 1.89 18.35 -10.22
C ASP A 79 0.41 18.70 -10.31
N ILE A 80 -0.45 17.74 -10.67
CA ILE A 80 -1.91 17.91 -10.72
C ILE A 80 -2.44 18.42 -9.37
N ARG A 81 -1.94 17.86 -8.27
CA ARG A 81 -2.36 18.28 -6.93
C ARG A 81 -1.84 19.66 -6.55
N ARG A 82 -0.66 20.05 -7.02
CA ARG A 82 -0.14 21.40 -6.82
C ARG A 82 -0.99 22.41 -7.58
N THR A 83 -1.38 22.12 -8.81
CA THR A 83 -2.24 23.01 -9.61
C THR A 83 -3.66 23.10 -9.08
N ALA A 84 -4.22 22.00 -8.56
CA ALA A 84 -5.58 21.98 -8.01
C ALA A 84 -5.72 22.70 -6.66
N ASN A 85 -4.61 23.01 -5.97
CA ASN A 85 -4.59 23.77 -4.71
C ASN A 85 -4.00 25.18 -4.87
N ALA A 86 -3.72 25.61 -6.11
CA ALA A 86 -3.27 26.96 -6.45
C ALA A 86 -4.45 27.80 -6.92
#